data_AF-X6HB16-F1
#
_entry.id   AF-X6HB16-F1
#
_cell.length_a   1.000
_cell.length_b   1.000
_cell.length_c   1.000
_cell.angle_alpha   90.00
_cell.angle_beta   90.00
_cell.angle_gamma   90.00
#
_symmetry.space_group_name_H-M   'P 1'
#
loop_
_entity.id
_entity.type
_entity.pdbx_description
1 polymer ?
#
loop_
_entity_poly.entity_id
_entity_poly.type
_entity_poly.pdbx_seq_one_letter_code
_entity_poly.pdbx_strand_id
1 'polypeptide(L)' 'MEIGRLIEAGKVTPFVQATYPLGEVAEAEERLENEHVRGRIVFEVAA' A
#
# COMPACT_ATOMS: atom_id res chain seq x y z
N MET A 1 -8.28 -1.50 -16.66
CA MET A 1 -7.74 -0.13 -16.68
C MET A 1 -6.31 -0.16 -17.19
N GLU A 2 -5.85 0.88 -17.87
CA GLU A 2 -4.52 0.92 -18.50
C GLU A 2 -3.37 0.71 -17.50
N ILE A 3 -3.47 1.28 -16.29
CA ILE A 3 -2.42 1.16 -15.28
C ILE A 3 -2.16 -0.30 -14.84
N GLY A 4 -3.20 -1.13 -14.78
CA GLY A 4 -3.08 -2.54 -14.40
C GLY A 4 -2.23 -3.33 -15.40
N ARG A 5 -2.43 -3.11 -16.70
CA ARG A 5 -1.63 -3.74 -17.77
C ARG A 5 -0.16 -3.34 -17.70
N LEU A 6 0.13 -2.08 -17.35
CA LEU A 6 1.51 -1.61 -17.20
C LEU A 6 2.20 -2.24 -15.99
N ILE A 7 1.46 -2.49 -14.90
CA ILE A 7 1.97 -3.22 -13.74
C ILE A 7 2.24 -4.68 -14.09
N GLU A 8 1.29 -5.36 -14.72
CA GLU A 8 1.43 -6.76 -15.19
C GLU A 8 2.62 -6.91 -16.17
N ALA A 9 2.84 -5.93 -17.04
CA ALA A 9 3.96 -5.90 -17.96
C ALA A 9 5.30 -5.50 -17.31
N GLY A 10 5.35 -5.27 -15.98
CA GLY A 10 6.55 -4.86 -15.25
C GLY A 10 7.05 -3.44 -15.55
N LYS A 11 6.28 -2.64 -16.29
CA LYS A 11 6.64 -1.26 -16.66
C LYS A 11 6.39 -0.27 -15.53
N VAL A 12 5.52 -0.62 -14.58
CA VAL A 12 5.25 0.16 -13.37
C VAL A 12 5.33 -0.78 -12.18
N THR A 13 6.22 -0.49 -11.23
CA THR A 13 6.29 -1.22 -9.97
C THR A 13 5.70 -0.36 -8.85
N PRO A 14 4.59 -0.76 -8.22
CA PRO A 14 4.05 -0.04 -7.07
C PRO A 14 5.07 -0.02 -5.93
N PHE A 15 5.29 1.14 -5.32
CA PHE A 15 6.12 1.27 -4.13
C PHE A 15 5.25 1.13 -2.87
N VAL A 16 5.42 0.01 -2.16
CA VAL A 16 4.79 -0.24 -0.85
C VAL A 16 5.77 0.16 0.23
N GLN A 17 5.37 1.12 1.07
CA GLN A 17 6.20 1.61 2.16
C GLN A 17 6.05 0.75 3.42
N ALA A 18 4.82 0.27 3.69
CA ALA A 18 4.53 -0.58 4.83
C ALA A 18 3.33 -1.49 4.54
N THR A 19 3.29 -2.63 5.21
CA THR A 19 2.18 -3.57 5.19
C THR A 19 1.75 -3.85 6.61
N TYR A 20 0.46 -3.73 6.89
CA TYR A 20 -0.15 -3.98 8.19
C TYR A 20 -1.16 -5.12 8.11
N PRO A 21 -1.35 -5.93 9.16
CA PRO A 21 -2.52 -6.80 9.25
C PRO A 21 -3.80 -5.95 9.31
N LEU A 22 -4.92 -6.48 8.81
CA LEU A 22 -6.20 -5.77 8.84
C LEU A 22 -6.65 -5.36 10.27
N GLY A 23 -6.17 -6.03 11.31
CA GLY A 23 -6.46 -5.66 12.71
C GLY A 23 -5.80 -4.36 13.18
N GLU A 24 -4.81 -3.84 12.44
CA GLU A 24 -3.99 -2.67 12.82
C GLU A 24 -4.32 -1.43 11.97
N VAL A 25 -5.53 -1.36 11.39
CA VAL A 25 -5.96 -0.21 10.56
C VAL A 25 -5.82 1.13 11.28
N ALA A 26 -6.13 1.19 12.59
CA ALA A 26 -6.00 2.44 13.35
C ALA A 26 -4.56 2.97 13.38
N GLU A 27 -3.57 2.09 13.61
CA GLU A 27 -2.15 2.47 13.62
C GLU A 27 -1.67 2.88 12.23
N ALA A 28 -2.11 2.15 11.19
CA ALA A 28 -1.78 2.46 9.81
C ALA A 28 -2.30 3.85 9.37
N GLU A 29 -3.52 4.20 9.75
CA GLU A 29 -4.11 5.53 9.48
C GLU A 29 -3.43 6.62 10.31
N GLU A 30 -3.17 6.40 11.60
CA GLU A 30 -2.43 7.36 12.43
C GLU A 30 -1.06 7.68 11.81
N ARG A 31 -0.35 6.66 11.32
CA ARG A 31 0.92 6.84 10.63
C ARG A 31 0.77 7.59 9.31
N LEU A 32 -0.26 7.29 8.52
CA LEU A 32 -0.54 7.97 7.25
C LEU A 32 -0.79 9.47 7.46
N GLU A 33 -1.50 9.83 8.52
CA GLU A 33 -1.84 11.21 8.86
C GLU A 33 -0.65 11.99 9.42
N ASN A 34 0.14 11.36 10.30
CA ASN A 34 1.14 12.06 11.10
C ASN A 34 2.57 11.96 10.55
N GLU A 35 2.85 11.04 9.62
CA GLU A 35 4.16 10.88 9.00
C GLU A 35 4.15 11.25 7.51
N HIS A 36 5.33 11.62 6.98
CA HIS A 36 5.52 11.84 5.54
C HIS A 36 5.67 10.51 4.78
N VAL A 37 4.57 9.76 4.65
CA VAL A 37 4.52 8.56 3.82
C VAL A 37 4.76 8.94 2.36
N ARG A 38 5.80 8.37 1.73
CA ARG A 38 6.21 8.60 0.34
C ARG A 38 5.76 7.48 -0.62
N GLY A 39 5.08 6.47 -0.09
CA GLY A 39 4.57 5.33 -0.84
C GLY A 39 3.14 4.98 -0.46
N ARG A 40 2.79 3.71 -0.64
CA ARG A 40 1.49 3.17 -0.21
C ARG A 40 1.65 2.38 1.07
N ILE A 41 0.67 2.53 1.97
CA ILE A 41 0.41 1.57 3.03
C ILE A 41 -0.61 0.58 2.47
N VAL A 42 -0.38 -0.72 2.67
CA VAL A 42 -1.29 -1.79 2.23
C VAL A 42 -1.66 -2.68 3.41
N PHE A 43 -2.82 -3.32 3.33
CA PHE A 43 -3.27 -4.25 4.36
C PHE A 43 -3.19 -5.69 3.87
N GLU A 44 -2.67 -6.56 4.71
CA GLU A 44 -2.79 -8.00 4.53
C GLU A 44 -4.18 -8.45 5.01
N VAL A 45 -4.91 -9.08 4.10
CA VAL A 45 -6.17 -9.76 4.39
C VAL A 45 -5.93 -11.25 4.25
N ALA A 46 -6.46 -12.05 5.19
CA ALA A 46 -6.41 -13.49 5.05
C ALA A 46 -7.12 -13.90 3.75
N ALA A 47 -6.51 -14.84 3.02
CA ALA A 47 -6.99 -15.34 1.73
C ALA A 47 -8.24 -16.23 1.88
#